data_AF-A0A7S4AA83-F1
#
_entry.id   AF-A0A7S4AA83-F1
#
_cell.length_a   1.000
_cell.length_b   1.000
_cell.length_c   1.000
_cell.angle_alpha   90.00
_cell.angle_beta   90.00
_cell.angle_gamma   90.00
#
_symmetry.space_group_name_H-M   'P 1'
#
loop_
_entity.id
_entity.type
_entity.pdbx_description
1 polymer ?
#
loop_
_entity_poly.entity_id
_entity_poly.type
_entity_poly.pdbx_seq_one_letter_code
_entity_poly.pdbx_strand_id
1 'polypeptide(L)'
;MAGPSPEQKKVALIGSTGGGTATLGHTNVADFVRLITYHLSSIGGQTSLVTLDTVLFVLLDNGAGFDSVTGKEDATLLLIQDGGKKEMTFHDKLDRINEKVKSLEESVALGFREGKLHGLISVSCKPSLVARTLRAAAEQKIPVTGTGGSSLAMAASEFKLRLIGNSGGSVGTTPETKAISFASAFSKDWNLEYNPWKTKSTNADPPTWKSVLNSCLPGFGASFY
;
A
#
# COMPACT_ATOMS: atom_id res chain seq x y z
N MET A 1 12.85 -10.19 34.69
CA MET A 1 12.23 -11.02 33.63
C MET A 1 12.04 -10.12 32.42
N ALA A 2 12.76 -10.40 31.32
CA ALA A 2 12.47 -9.71 30.06
C ALA A 2 11.08 -10.20 29.59
N GLY A 3 10.16 -9.27 29.31
CA GLY A 3 8.87 -9.62 28.72
C GLY A 3 9.07 -10.35 27.38
N PRO A 4 8.03 -11.05 26.87
CA PRO A 4 8.12 -11.67 25.56
C PRO A 4 8.56 -10.64 24.51
N SER A 5 9.55 -11.00 23.69
CA SER A 5 9.96 -10.19 22.54
C SER A 5 8.73 -9.87 21.69
N PRO A 6 8.57 -8.62 21.19
CA PRO A 6 7.39 -8.27 20.43
C PRO A 6 7.29 -9.16 19.19
N GLU A 7 6.13 -9.76 18.97
CA GLU A 7 5.90 -10.66 17.85
C GLU A 7 5.96 -9.88 16.53
N GLN A 8 6.74 -10.38 15.57
CA GLN A 8 6.92 -9.76 14.26
C GLN A 8 5.60 -9.77 13.48
N LYS A 9 5.15 -8.60 13.04
CA LYS A 9 3.93 -8.43 12.23
C LYS A 9 4.27 -8.40 10.75
N LYS A 10 3.44 -9.10 9.98
CA LYS A 10 3.60 -9.28 8.53
C LYS A 10 2.46 -8.61 7.79
N VAL A 11 2.77 -7.80 6.80
CA VAL A 11 1.79 -7.03 6.02
C VAL A 11 1.74 -7.55 4.59
N ALA A 12 0.54 -7.63 4.02
CA ALA A 12 0.35 -7.86 2.59
C ALA A 12 0.03 -6.55 1.86
N LEU A 13 0.53 -6.38 0.64
CA LEU A 13 0.18 -5.32 -0.28
C LEU A 13 -0.58 -5.92 -1.46
N ILE A 14 -1.81 -5.45 -1.69
CA ILE A 14 -2.59 -5.78 -2.88
C ILE A 14 -2.94 -4.50 -3.63
N GLY A 15 -2.86 -4.49 -4.95
CA GLY A 15 -3.22 -3.29 -5.66
C GLY A 15 -2.95 -3.26 -7.15
N SER A 16 -3.16 -2.07 -7.71
CA SER A 16 -2.83 -1.75 -9.09
C SER A 16 -2.29 -0.33 -9.20
N THR A 17 -1.77 0.04 -10.37
CA THR A 17 -1.31 1.42 -10.66
C THR A 17 -2.44 2.47 -10.63
N GLY A 18 -3.73 2.07 -10.56
CA GLY A 18 -4.88 2.97 -10.40
C GLY A 18 -5.35 3.66 -11.67
N GLY A 19 -6.24 4.67 -11.56
CA GLY A 19 -6.91 5.35 -12.69
C GLY A 19 -6.51 6.83 -12.91
N GLY A 20 -6.50 7.27 -14.17
CA GLY A 20 -6.73 8.65 -14.69
C GLY A 20 -5.72 9.76 -14.38
N THR A 21 -4.99 9.64 -13.28
CA THR A 21 -3.99 10.61 -12.79
C THR A 21 -2.74 9.90 -12.25
N ALA A 22 -2.62 8.59 -12.51
CA ALA A 22 -1.50 7.73 -12.14
C ALA A 22 -0.15 8.15 -12.78
N THR A 23 -0.15 9.15 -13.66
CA THR A 23 0.99 9.74 -14.35
C THR A 23 2.03 10.40 -13.43
N LEU A 24 1.76 10.58 -12.13
CA LEU A 24 2.65 11.31 -11.22
C LEU A 24 3.25 10.49 -10.05
N GLY A 25 3.37 9.16 -10.17
CA GLY A 25 4.22 8.46 -9.19
C GLY A 25 4.31 6.92 -9.24
N HIS A 26 3.53 6.23 -10.07
CA HIS A 26 3.46 4.76 -10.03
C HIS A 26 4.15 4.04 -11.19
N THR A 27 5.04 4.73 -11.92
CA THR A 27 5.80 4.13 -13.04
C THR A 27 6.87 3.15 -12.58
N ASN A 28 7.30 3.22 -11.31
CA ASN A 28 8.27 2.28 -10.74
C ASN A 28 7.70 1.58 -9.50
N VAL A 29 7.04 0.44 -9.71
CA VAL A 29 6.48 -0.37 -8.63
C VAL A 29 7.56 -0.96 -7.73
N ALA A 30 8.74 -1.28 -8.26
CA ALA A 30 9.85 -1.75 -7.44
C ALA A 30 10.29 -0.69 -6.42
N ASP A 31 10.41 0.58 -6.84
CA ASP A 31 10.69 1.69 -5.93
C ASP A 31 9.56 1.88 -4.91
N PHE A 32 8.30 1.76 -5.32
CA PHE A 32 7.16 1.89 -4.40
C PHE A 32 7.12 0.78 -3.34
N VAL A 33 7.31 -0.48 -3.77
CA VAL A 33 7.44 -1.63 -2.88
C VAL A 33 8.61 -1.44 -1.93
N ARG A 34 9.78 -0.98 -2.43
CA ARG A 34 10.95 -0.68 -1.60
C ARG A 34 10.65 0.38 -0.54
N LEU A 35 9.97 1.47 -0.91
CA LEU A 35 9.59 2.53 0.02
C LEU A 35 8.64 2.02 1.11
N ILE A 36 7.65 1.20 0.74
CA ILE A 36 6.75 0.56 1.71
C ILE A 36 7.54 -0.36 2.65
N THR A 37 8.38 -1.25 2.10
CA THR A 37 9.22 -2.16 2.89
C THR A 37 10.10 -1.40 3.88
N TYR A 38 10.79 -0.36 3.41
CA TYR A 38 11.64 0.48 4.24
C TYR A 38 10.90 1.14 5.41
N HIS A 39 9.73 1.73 5.14
CA HIS A 39 8.97 2.41 6.19
C HIS A 39 8.31 1.42 7.15
N LEU A 40 7.86 0.25 6.69
CA LEU A 40 7.37 -0.80 7.57
C LEU A 40 8.49 -1.35 8.46
N SER A 41 9.69 -1.64 7.92
CA SER A 41 10.82 -2.13 8.71
C SER A 41 11.34 -1.11 9.72
N SER A 42 10.99 0.16 9.57
CA SER A 42 11.33 1.22 10.53
C SER A 42 10.39 1.27 11.74
N ILE A 43 9.30 0.49 11.74
CA ILE A 43 8.37 0.38 12.87
C ILE A 43 8.98 -0.51 13.96
N GLY A 44 8.94 -0.04 15.20
CA GLY A 44 9.62 -0.67 16.34
C GLY A 44 11.08 -0.25 16.50
N GLY A 45 11.51 0.82 15.82
CA GLY A 45 12.87 1.36 15.93
C GLY A 45 13.92 0.35 15.44
N GLN A 46 14.88 0.03 16.30
CA GLN A 46 16.01 -0.86 15.94
C GLN A 46 15.60 -2.33 15.77
N THR A 47 14.46 -2.75 16.33
CA THR A 47 14.04 -4.17 16.31
C THR A 47 13.31 -4.56 15.02
N SER A 48 12.84 -3.60 14.21
CA SER A 48 12.12 -3.83 12.96
C SER A 48 10.99 -4.87 13.11
N LEU A 49 9.92 -4.48 13.79
CA LEU A 49 8.83 -5.39 14.18
C LEU A 49 7.81 -5.64 13.08
N VAL A 50 7.86 -4.90 11.97
CA VAL A 50 6.90 -5.01 10.88
C VAL A 50 7.61 -5.24 9.56
N THR A 51 7.12 -6.17 8.76
CA THR A 51 7.68 -6.46 7.42
C THR A 51 6.60 -6.56 6.36
N LEU A 52 6.97 -6.22 5.12
CA LEU A 52 6.16 -6.53 3.94
C LEU A 52 6.45 -7.98 3.53
N ASP A 53 5.45 -8.85 3.64
CA ASP A 53 5.64 -10.30 3.41
C ASP A 53 5.16 -10.72 2.03
N THR A 54 3.98 -10.24 1.62
CA THR A 54 3.34 -10.63 0.37
C THR A 54 2.95 -9.39 -0.44
N VAL A 55 3.23 -9.37 -1.74
CA VAL A 55 2.83 -8.33 -2.69
C VAL A 55 2.10 -8.98 -3.85
N LEU A 56 0.91 -8.46 -4.19
CA LEU A 56 0.14 -8.82 -5.38
C LEU A 56 -0.26 -7.52 -6.09
N PHE A 57 0.53 -7.11 -7.08
CA PHE A 57 0.40 -5.79 -7.69
C PHE A 57 0.31 -5.85 -9.22
N VAL A 58 -0.72 -5.24 -9.80
CA VAL A 58 -0.96 -5.25 -11.26
C VAL A 58 -0.58 -3.91 -11.89
N LEU A 59 0.11 -3.96 -13.01
CA LEU A 59 0.48 -2.82 -13.82
C LEU A 59 -0.03 -3.01 -15.25
N LEU A 60 -0.35 -1.91 -15.92
CA LEU A 60 -0.43 -1.89 -17.38
C LEU A 60 0.95 -1.51 -17.93
N ASP A 61 1.40 -2.22 -18.95
CA ASP A 61 2.77 -2.07 -19.44
C ASP A 61 2.97 -0.76 -20.21
N ASN A 62 1.87 -0.19 -20.71
CA ASN A 62 1.84 1.14 -21.31
C ASN A 62 1.88 2.28 -20.27
N GLY A 63 1.91 1.97 -18.97
CA GLY A 63 1.92 2.95 -17.88
C GLY A 63 0.62 3.75 -17.74
N ALA A 64 -0.43 3.38 -18.47
CA ALA A 64 -1.73 4.03 -18.38
C ALA A 64 -2.44 3.65 -17.06
N GLY A 65 -3.49 4.41 -16.74
CA GLY A 65 -4.42 4.05 -15.67
C GLY A 65 -5.49 3.06 -16.12
N PHE A 66 -6.17 2.45 -15.14
CA PHE A 66 -7.23 1.47 -15.31
C PHE A 66 -8.62 2.05 -15.64
N ASP A 67 -8.75 3.37 -15.87
CA ASP A 67 -10.06 4.01 -16.09
C ASP A 67 -10.68 3.69 -17.46
N SER A 68 -9.84 3.43 -18.47
CA SER A 68 -10.27 3.23 -19.86
C SER A 68 -9.90 1.86 -20.42
N VAL A 69 -9.58 0.88 -19.57
CA VAL A 69 -9.13 -0.45 -19.99
C VAL A 69 -10.28 -1.32 -20.50
N THR A 70 -9.98 -2.15 -21.48
CA THR A 70 -10.91 -3.06 -22.15
C THR A 70 -10.64 -4.54 -21.85
N GLY A 71 -9.51 -4.85 -21.21
CA GLY A 71 -9.09 -6.23 -20.86
C GLY A 71 -8.02 -6.82 -21.79
N LYS A 72 -7.79 -6.18 -22.94
CA LYS A 72 -6.85 -6.64 -24.00
C LYS A 72 -5.48 -5.95 -23.94
N GLU A 73 -5.31 -5.02 -23.02
CA GLU A 73 -4.05 -4.32 -22.78
C GLU A 73 -3.02 -5.31 -22.21
N ASP A 74 -1.75 -5.09 -22.56
CA ASP A 74 -0.64 -5.83 -21.95
C ASP A 74 -0.44 -5.37 -20.51
N ALA A 75 -0.36 -6.34 -19.61
CA ALA A 75 -0.30 -6.12 -18.19
C ALA A 75 0.72 -7.05 -17.52
N THR A 76 1.34 -6.53 -16.47
CA THR A 76 2.28 -7.25 -15.65
C THR A 76 1.74 -7.39 -14.23
N LEU A 77 1.73 -8.63 -13.72
CA LEU A 77 1.50 -8.94 -12.31
C LEU A 77 2.83 -9.18 -11.60
N LEU A 78 3.11 -8.38 -10.59
CA LEU A 78 4.19 -8.61 -9.64
C LEU A 78 3.65 -9.40 -8.44
N LEU A 79 4.24 -10.57 -8.20
CA LEU A 79 4.02 -11.40 -7.03
C LEU A 79 5.30 -11.48 -6.20
N ILE A 80 5.26 -11.00 -4.97
CA ILE A 80 6.32 -11.22 -3.98
C ILE A 80 5.72 -12.02 -2.82
N GLN A 81 6.41 -13.03 -2.32
CA GLN A 81 6.01 -13.83 -1.16
C GLN A 81 7.22 -14.09 -0.26
N ASP A 82 6.94 -14.56 0.97
CA ASP A 82 7.95 -14.96 1.96
C ASP A 82 8.96 -13.85 2.29
N GLY A 83 8.49 -12.60 2.34
CA GLY A 83 9.32 -11.44 2.67
C GLY A 83 10.37 -11.11 1.61
N GLY A 84 10.10 -11.41 0.34
CA GLY A 84 11.02 -11.15 -0.78
C GLY A 84 11.81 -12.36 -1.27
N LYS A 85 11.68 -13.53 -0.64
CA LYS A 85 12.41 -14.74 -1.06
C LYS A 85 11.89 -15.33 -2.36
N LYS A 86 10.62 -15.06 -2.67
CA LYS A 86 9.99 -15.51 -3.90
C LYS A 86 9.42 -14.31 -4.62
N GLU A 87 10.03 -13.96 -5.74
CA GLU A 87 9.60 -12.89 -6.62
C GLU A 87 9.29 -13.49 -8.01
N MET A 88 8.10 -13.21 -8.51
CA MET A 88 7.64 -13.69 -9.81
C MET A 88 6.92 -12.55 -10.53
N THR A 89 7.19 -12.41 -11.82
CA THR A 89 6.46 -11.54 -12.72
C THR A 89 5.71 -12.38 -13.74
N PHE A 90 4.44 -12.04 -13.96
CA PHE A 90 3.62 -12.64 -15.02
C PHE A 90 3.24 -11.53 -15.98
N HIS A 91 3.51 -11.74 -17.26
CA HIS A 91 3.16 -10.80 -18.33
C HIS A 91 2.19 -11.49 -19.28
N ASP A 92 1.00 -10.90 -19.44
CA ASP A 92 -0.07 -11.40 -20.30
C ASP A 92 -1.07 -10.26 -20.54
N LYS A 93 -2.16 -10.56 -21.26
CA LYS A 93 -3.31 -9.67 -21.37
C LYS A 93 -3.97 -9.46 -20.01
N LEU A 94 -4.50 -8.25 -19.79
CA LEU A 94 -5.12 -7.86 -18.53
C LEU A 94 -6.19 -8.85 -18.05
N ASP A 95 -7.01 -9.40 -18.94
CA ASP A 95 -8.02 -10.41 -18.55
C ASP A 95 -7.38 -11.70 -17.99
N ARG A 96 -6.30 -12.18 -18.60
CA ARG A 96 -5.54 -13.33 -18.10
C ARG A 96 -4.83 -13.04 -16.80
N ILE A 97 -4.29 -11.83 -16.66
CA ILE A 97 -3.72 -11.34 -15.40
C ILE A 97 -4.80 -11.28 -14.32
N ASN A 98 -6.01 -10.82 -14.63
CA ASN A 98 -7.12 -10.78 -13.68
C ASN A 98 -7.55 -12.19 -13.23
N GLU A 99 -7.57 -13.18 -14.14
CA GLU A 99 -7.78 -14.59 -13.78
C GLU A 99 -6.68 -15.10 -12.84
N LYS A 100 -5.42 -14.74 -13.12
CA LYS A 100 -4.27 -15.10 -12.28
C LYS A 100 -4.36 -14.47 -10.89
N VAL A 101 -4.70 -13.18 -10.80
CA VAL A 101 -4.94 -12.45 -9.53
C VAL A 101 -6.00 -13.16 -8.72
N LYS A 102 -7.15 -13.51 -9.34
CA LYS A 102 -8.20 -14.27 -8.67
C LYS A 102 -7.63 -15.54 -8.07
N SER A 103 -6.83 -16.32 -8.82
CA SER A 103 -6.24 -17.56 -8.28
C SER A 103 -5.26 -17.33 -7.12
N LEU A 104 -4.45 -16.27 -7.17
CA LEU A 104 -3.38 -16.01 -6.21
C LEU A 104 -3.89 -15.34 -4.92
N GLU A 105 -4.97 -14.55 -4.99
CA GLU A 105 -5.54 -13.86 -3.83
C GLU A 105 -6.03 -14.83 -2.75
N GLU A 106 -6.34 -16.08 -3.11
CA GLU A 106 -6.67 -17.15 -2.16
C GLU A 106 -5.54 -17.45 -1.17
N SER A 107 -4.29 -17.38 -1.62
CA SER A 107 -3.13 -17.57 -0.73
C SER A 107 -3.01 -16.47 0.33
N VAL A 108 -3.38 -15.23 -0.03
CA VAL A 108 -3.40 -14.09 0.90
C VAL A 108 -4.55 -14.25 1.90
N ALA A 109 -5.74 -14.64 1.42
CA ALA A 109 -6.89 -14.92 2.28
C ALA A 109 -6.60 -16.03 3.31
N LEU A 110 -5.94 -17.11 2.89
CA LEU A 110 -5.46 -18.16 3.79
C LEU A 110 -4.45 -17.63 4.80
N GLY A 111 -3.50 -16.80 4.37
CA GLY A 111 -2.52 -16.17 5.25
C GLY A 111 -3.15 -15.35 6.39
N PHE A 112 -4.26 -14.66 6.14
CA PHE A 112 -5.02 -13.98 7.20
C PHE A 112 -5.71 -14.97 8.15
N ARG A 113 -6.37 -16.00 7.63
CA ARG A 113 -7.09 -16.99 8.45
C ARG A 113 -6.17 -17.83 9.33
N GLU A 114 -4.95 -18.08 8.87
CA GLU A 114 -3.92 -18.82 9.61
C GLU A 114 -3.10 -17.92 10.55
N GLY A 115 -3.39 -16.61 10.61
CA GLY A 115 -2.63 -15.66 11.44
C GLY A 115 -1.21 -15.39 10.96
N LYS A 116 -0.86 -15.78 9.73
CA LYS A 116 0.46 -15.53 9.13
C LYS A 116 0.61 -14.08 8.66
N LEU A 117 -0.50 -13.46 8.27
CA LEU A 117 -0.57 -12.06 7.86
C LEU A 117 -1.39 -11.26 8.87
N HIS A 118 -0.93 -10.06 9.17
CA HIS A 118 -1.38 -9.23 10.28
C HIS A 118 -1.91 -7.87 9.84
N GLY A 119 -1.63 -7.44 8.61
CA GLY A 119 -2.08 -6.16 8.07
C GLY A 119 -2.25 -6.22 6.56
N LEU A 120 -3.09 -5.34 6.02
CA LEU A 120 -3.35 -5.22 4.59
C LEU A 120 -3.15 -3.77 4.12
N ILE A 121 -2.39 -3.59 3.05
CA ILE A 121 -2.32 -2.36 2.28
C ILE A 121 -3.07 -2.60 0.97
N SER A 122 -4.12 -1.82 0.72
CA SER A 122 -4.89 -1.88 -0.53
C SER A 122 -4.67 -0.62 -1.36
N VAL A 123 -4.07 -0.76 -2.54
CA VAL A 123 -3.75 0.38 -3.43
C VAL A 123 -4.58 0.29 -4.69
N SER A 124 -5.59 1.15 -4.83
CA SER A 124 -6.38 1.28 -6.08
C SER A 124 -6.87 -0.07 -6.61
N CYS A 125 -7.33 -0.93 -5.71
CA CYS A 125 -7.71 -2.29 -6.03
C CYS A 125 -9.21 -2.36 -6.36
N LYS A 126 -9.58 -3.12 -7.39
CA LYS A 126 -10.98 -3.41 -7.71
C LYS A 126 -11.47 -4.53 -6.76
N PRO A 127 -12.47 -4.28 -5.88
CA PRO A 127 -12.86 -5.24 -4.84
C PRO A 127 -13.25 -6.62 -5.40
N SER A 128 -13.87 -6.67 -6.59
CA SER A 128 -14.29 -7.90 -7.24
C SER A 128 -13.14 -8.84 -7.63
N LEU A 129 -11.90 -8.34 -7.76
CA LEU A 129 -10.74 -9.16 -8.12
C LEU A 129 -10.08 -9.83 -6.90
N VAL A 130 -10.29 -9.27 -5.71
CA VAL A 130 -9.64 -9.68 -4.45
C VAL A 130 -10.65 -9.94 -3.33
N ALA A 131 -11.87 -10.33 -3.69
CA ALA A 131 -13.00 -10.42 -2.77
C ALA A 131 -12.76 -11.42 -1.63
N ARG A 132 -12.01 -12.51 -1.87
CA ARG A 132 -11.72 -13.51 -0.82
C ARG A 132 -10.74 -12.96 0.21
N THR A 133 -9.74 -12.22 -0.25
CA THR A 133 -8.78 -11.52 0.60
C THR A 133 -9.47 -10.50 1.47
N LEU A 134 -10.33 -9.65 0.89
CA LEU A 134 -11.07 -8.63 1.63
C LEU A 134 -12.03 -9.27 2.66
N ARG A 135 -12.72 -10.35 2.29
CA ARG A 135 -13.58 -11.09 3.21
C ARG A 135 -12.80 -11.70 4.37
N ALA A 136 -11.68 -12.37 4.10
CA ALA A 136 -10.83 -12.93 5.15
C ALA A 136 -10.27 -11.84 6.07
N ALA A 137 -9.87 -10.70 5.52
CA ALA A 137 -9.41 -9.55 6.30
C ALA A 137 -10.52 -9.01 7.22
N ALA A 138 -11.76 -8.94 6.74
CA ALA A 138 -12.92 -8.54 7.56
C ALA A 138 -13.23 -9.55 8.68
N GLU A 139 -13.27 -10.84 8.33
CA GLU A 139 -13.51 -11.96 9.28
C GLU A 139 -12.51 -11.94 10.44
N GLN A 140 -11.24 -11.72 10.12
CA GLN A 140 -10.14 -11.70 11.09
C GLN A 140 -9.87 -10.31 11.69
N LYS A 141 -10.68 -9.30 11.34
CA LYS A 141 -10.54 -7.90 11.78
C LYS A 141 -9.13 -7.33 11.54
N ILE A 142 -8.52 -7.71 10.42
CA ILE A 142 -7.19 -7.27 10.02
C ILE A 142 -7.20 -5.75 9.81
N PRO A 143 -6.23 -4.99 10.39
CA PRO A 143 -6.06 -3.58 10.06
C PRO A 143 -5.78 -3.38 8.57
N VAL A 144 -6.58 -2.54 7.92
CA VAL A 144 -6.47 -2.20 6.51
C VAL A 144 -6.13 -0.72 6.34
N THR A 145 -5.08 -0.42 5.58
CA THR A 145 -4.76 0.93 5.10
C THR A 145 -4.65 0.92 3.59
N GLY A 146 -4.61 2.08 2.93
CA GLY A 146 -4.60 2.08 1.47
C GLY A 146 -4.79 3.42 0.79
N THR A 147 -4.97 3.35 -0.54
CA THR A 147 -5.27 4.49 -1.41
C THR A 147 -6.36 4.14 -2.41
N GLY A 148 -6.93 5.17 -3.04
CA GLY A 148 -8.00 5.06 -4.02
C GLY A 148 -9.33 5.42 -3.36
N GLY A 149 -9.52 6.72 -3.07
CA GLY A 149 -10.59 7.24 -2.22
C GLY A 149 -11.92 6.50 -2.36
N SER A 150 -12.46 6.42 -3.57
CA SER A 150 -13.73 5.73 -3.83
C SER A 150 -13.63 4.20 -3.79
N SER A 151 -12.57 3.60 -4.33
CA SER A 151 -12.41 2.14 -4.37
C SER A 151 -12.17 1.53 -2.98
N LEU A 152 -11.35 2.18 -2.15
CA LEU A 152 -11.07 1.76 -0.78
C LEU A 152 -12.29 1.96 0.12
N ALA A 153 -13.01 3.08 -0.02
CA ALA A 153 -14.23 3.32 0.73
C ALA A 153 -15.33 2.31 0.36
N MET A 154 -15.48 2.01 -0.92
CA MET A 154 -16.42 0.99 -1.41
C MET A 154 -16.06 -0.39 -0.85
N ALA A 155 -14.79 -0.82 -0.97
CA ALA A 155 -14.31 -2.07 -0.39
C ALA A 155 -14.58 -2.15 1.12
N ALA A 156 -14.29 -1.07 1.84
CA ALA A 156 -14.50 -1.03 3.28
C ALA A 156 -15.97 -1.11 3.68
N SER A 157 -16.86 -0.45 2.93
CA SER A 157 -18.29 -0.50 3.17
C SER A 157 -18.88 -1.87 2.84
N GLU A 158 -18.54 -2.42 1.67
CA GLU A 158 -19.06 -3.70 1.17
C GLU A 158 -18.63 -4.88 2.05
N PHE A 159 -17.34 -4.93 2.41
CA PHE A 159 -16.77 -6.05 3.17
C PHE A 159 -16.69 -5.78 4.69
N LYS A 160 -17.05 -4.58 5.15
CA LYS A 160 -16.94 -4.15 6.57
C LYS A 160 -15.50 -4.24 7.09
N LEU A 161 -14.54 -3.71 6.33
CA LEU A 161 -13.12 -3.74 6.67
C LEU A 161 -12.79 -2.81 7.84
N ARG A 162 -11.82 -3.19 8.66
CA ARG A 162 -11.26 -2.34 9.72
C ARG A 162 -10.23 -1.37 9.12
N LEU A 163 -10.73 -0.25 8.59
CA LEU A 163 -9.86 0.80 8.05
C LEU A 163 -9.13 1.56 9.18
N ILE A 164 -7.80 1.62 9.11
CA ILE A 164 -6.94 2.35 10.04
C ILE A 164 -6.31 3.62 9.43
N GLY A 165 -6.43 3.79 8.11
CA GLY A 165 -5.92 4.97 7.43
C GLY A 165 -6.23 4.97 5.93
N ASN A 166 -6.24 6.17 5.35
CA ASN A 166 -6.33 6.39 3.91
C ASN A 166 -5.25 7.42 3.53
N SER A 167 -4.29 7.01 2.71
CA SER A 167 -3.13 7.82 2.31
C SER A 167 -3.44 8.79 1.15
N GLY A 168 -4.73 9.06 0.88
CA GLY A 168 -5.18 10.07 -0.08
C GLY A 168 -5.25 9.60 -1.54
N GLY A 169 -5.73 10.52 -2.40
CA GLY A 169 -5.83 10.34 -3.85
C GLY A 169 -4.48 10.49 -4.57
N SER A 170 -4.49 10.63 -5.90
CA SER A 170 -3.26 10.78 -6.71
C SER A 170 -2.71 12.20 -6.73
N VAL A 171 -3.54 13.21 -6.40
CA VAL A 171 -3.17 14.63 -6.45
C VAL A 171 -2.44 15.02 -5.17
N GLY A 172 -1.22 15.56 -5.29
CA GLY A 172 -0.45 16.11 -4.17
C GLY A 172 0.20 15.09 -3.24
N THR A 173 0.22 13.80 -3.60
CA THR A 173 0.90 12.74 -2.83
C THR A 173 1.96 12.04 -3.65
N THR A 174 3.15 11.85 -3.09
CA THR A 174 4.22 11.03 -3.68
C THR A 174 4.18 9.58 -3.18
N PRO A 175 4.82 8.62 -3.86
CA PRO A 175 5.00 7.25 -3.36
C PRO A 175 5.58 7.19 -1.94
N GLU A 176 6.53 8.08 -1.63
CA GLU A 176 7.13 8.20 -0.30
C GLU A 176 6.10 8.65 0.75
N THR A 177 5.35 9.72 0.49
CA THR A 177 4.31 10.18 1.43
C THR A 177 3.22 9.13 1.68
N LYS A 178 2.88 8.33 0.66
CA LYS A 178 1.94 7.20 0.79
C LYS A 178 2.51 6.11 1.69
N ALA A 179 3.77 5.72 1.48
CA ALA A 179 4.46 4.71 2.30
C ALA A 179 4.60 5.16 3.77
N ILE A 180 4.95 6.43 4.01
CA ILE A 180 4.98 7.01 5.36
C ILE A 180 3.60 6.95 6.02
N SER A 181 2.55 7.26 5.27
CA SER A 181 1.17 7.24 5.77
C SER A 181 0.70 5.82 6.14
N PHE A 182 1.05 4.81 5.34
CA PHE A 182 0.75 3.41 5.66
C PHE A 182 1.45 2.96 6.93
N ALA A 183 2.76 3.20 7.03
CA ALA A 183 3.55 2.82 8.20
C ALA A 183 3.07 3.56 9.46
N SER A 184 2.75 4.85 9.34
CA SER A 184 2.16 5.65 10.44
C SER A 184 0.84 5.06 10.94
N ALA A 185 -0.03 4.60 10.03
CA ALA A 185 -1.30 4.00 10.39
C ALA A 185 -1.08 2.69 11.19
N PHE A 186 -0.22 1.80 10.70
CA PHE A 186 0.09 0.54 11.40
C PHE A 186 0.79 0.77 12.74
N SER A 187 1.74 1.69 12.80
CA SER A 187 2.43 2.05 14.05
C SER A 187 1.46 2.53 15.12
N LYS A 188 0.49 3.40 14.76
CA LYS A 188 -0.56 3.84 15.68
C LYS A 188 -1.47 2.70 16.10
N ASP A 189 -1.88 1.85 15.15
CA ASP A 189 -2.77 0.72 15.41
C ASP A 189 -2.17 -0.31 16.38
N TRP A 190 -0.88 -0.59 16.21
CA TRP A 190 -0.15 -1.56 17.05
C TRP A 190 0.58 -0.95 18.23
N ASN A 191 0.45 0.37 18.45
CA ASN A 191 1.15 1.11 19.50
C ASN A 191 2.68 0.89 19.48
N LEU A 192 3.27 0.95 18.28
CA LEU A 192 4.71 0.76 18.04
C LEU A 192 5.37 2.09 17.69
N GLU A 193 6.63 2.28 18.10
CA GLU A 193 7.40 3.46 17.73
C GLU A 193 7.62 3.53 16.21
N TYR A 194 7.37 4.70 15.62
CA TYR A 194 7.74 4.98 14.24
C TYR A 194 8.12 6.44 14.08
N ASN A 195 9.28 6.69 13.47
CA ASN A 195 9.73 8.03 13.12
C ASN A 195 10.28 8.00 11.69
N PRO A 196 9.54 8.51 10.69
CA PRO A 196 9.95 8.47 9.29
C PRO A 196 11.19 9.31 8.98
N TRP A 197 11.64 10.17 9.90
CA TRP A 197 12.78 11.09 9.73
C TRP A 197 14.06 10.59 10.42
N LYS A 198 14.01 9.55 11.25
CA LYS A 198 15.19 9.03 11.99
C LYS A 198 16.24 8.35 11.10
N THR A 199 15.93 8.07 9.85
CA THR A 199 16.72 7.14 9.01
C THR A 199 17.22 7.73 7.69
N LYS A 200 17.03 9.03 7.42
CA LYS A 200 17.76 9.71 6.33
C LYS A 200 19.05 10.30 6.88
N SER A 201 20.19 9.75 6.44
CA SER A 201 21.51 10.40 6.44
C SER A 201 21.53 11.61 5.47
N THR A 202 20.58 12.51 5.62
CA THR A 202 20.56 13.79 4.94
C THR A 202 20.25 14.81 6.02
N ASN A 203 21.06 15.87 6.13
CA ASN A 203 20.86 17.04 6.99
C ASN A 203 19.59 17.84 6.62
N ALA A 204 18.48 17.16 6.35
CA ALA A 204 17.19 17.76 6.09
C ALA A 204 16.40 17.68 7.40
N ASP A 205 16.27 18.82 8.06
CA ASP A 205 15.45 18.95 9.25
C ASP A 205 14.02 18.45 8.97
N PRO A 206 13.37 17.80 9.95
CA PRO A 206 11.98 17.42 9.80
C PRO A 206 11.14 18.65 9.40
N PRO A 207 10.20 18.51 8.46
CA PRO A 207 9.42 19.64 7.97
C PRO A 207 8.66 20.27 9.14
N THR A 208 8.98 21.53 9.43
CA THR A 208 8.28 22.30 10.45
C THR A 208 6.89 22.70 9.96
N TRP A 209 5.95 22.91 10.87
CA TRP A 209 4.59 23.36 10.52
C TRP A 209 4.58 24.62 9.64
N LYS A 210 5.56 25.53 9.86
CA LYS A 210 5.77 26.72 9.03
C LYS A 210 6.20 26.39 7.61
N SER A 211 7.09 25.41 7.44
CA SER A 211 7.53 24.94 6.12
C SER A 211 6.37 24.34 5.32
N VAL A 212 5.54 23.51 5.98
CA VAL A 212 4.35 22.92 5.36
C VAL A 212 3.36 24.00 4.93
N LEU A 213 3.04 24.97 5.80
CA LEU A 213 2.13 26.07 5.44
C LEU A 213 2.69 26.96 4.32
N ASN A 214 3.99 27.25 4.33
CA ASN A 214 4.64 28.04 3.28
C ASN A 214 4.62 27.35 1.92
N SER A 215 4.68 26.02 1.88
CA SER A 215 4.57 25.26 0.63
C SER A 215 3.15 25.26 0.03
N CYS A 216 2.12 25.53 0.84
CA CYS A 216 0.72 25.62 0.41
C CYS A 216 0.31 27.05 -0.02
N LEU A 217 1.10 28.08 0.34
CA LEU A 217 0.82 29.49 0.04
C LEU A 217 0.87 29.89 -1.46
N PRO A 218 1.64 29.25 -2.36
CA PRO A 218 1.66 29.65 -3.78
C PRO A 218 0.30 29.54 -4.49
N GLY A 219 -0.65 28.78 -3.94
CA GLY A 219 -2.01 28.66 -4.46
C GLY A 219 -2.97 29.80 -4.09
N PHE A 220 -2.65 30.63 -3.09
CA PHE A 220 -3.52 31.72 -2.64
C PHE A 220 -3.13 33.10 -3.18
N GLY A 221 -1.95 33.23 -3.81
CA GLY A 221 -1.41 34.52 -4.29
C GLY A 221 -1.75 34.91 -5.73
N ALA A 222 -2.47 34.08 -6.50
CA ALA A 222 -2.69 34.29 -7.94
C ALA A 222 -4.13 34.77 -8.29
N SER A 223 -4.77 35.57 -7.44
CA SER A 223 -6.04 36.23 -7.78
C SER A 223 -6.17 37.59 -7.10
N PHE A 224 -5.20 38.48 -7.29
CA PHE A 224 -5.38 39.93 -7.15
C PHE A 224 -4.33 40.66 -7.98
N TYR A 225 -4.52 40.71 -9.30
CA TYR A 225 -4.09 41.82 -10.15
C TYR A 225 -5.02 41.87 -11.38
#